data_AF-A0A1F8NZJ9-F1
#
_entry.id   AF-A0A1F8NZJ9-F1
#
_cell.length_a   1.000
_cell.length_b   1.000
_cell.length_c   1.000
_cell.angle_alpha   90.00
_cell.angle_beta   90.00
_cell.angle_gamma   90.00
#
_symmetry.space_group_name_H-M   'P 1'
#
loop_
_entity.id
_entity.type
_entity.pdbx_description
1 polymer ?
#
loop_
_entity_poly.entity_id
_entity_poly.type
_entity_poly.pdbx_seq_one_letter_code
_entity_poly.pdbx_strand_id
1 'polypeptide(L)'
;MPVHNGHPVRKSAFSIARGIDLRFLMLGSMLPDIFDKPLGIFIFGNTLSNGRIFCHTLLFLVLLVLAGLWLLKYRRTGWLLAIAGGVFLHIILDEMWLEPATLFWPALGLEFVRENVRDWISAMISALTHNPKVYISEIAGLAIILCFLAILIARDRVMDFVLAGKYEPNVRKRSS
;
A
#
# COMPACT_ATOMS: atom_id res chain seq x y z
N MET A 1 2.44 -36.87 -39.54
CA MET A 1 2.88 -36.56 -38.17
C MET A 1 2.80 -35.05 -37.98
N PRO A 2 1.91 -34.48 -37.14
CA PRO A 2 1.93 -33.04 -36.88
C PRO A 2 2.83 -32.74 -35.69
N VAL A 3 3.76 -31.81 -35.89
CA VAL A 3 4.63 -31.26 -34.84
C VAL A 3 3.84 -30.19 -34.08
N HIS A 4 3.54 -30.47 -32.81
CA HIS A 4 2.91 -29.51 -31.90
C HIS A 4 3.94 -28.46 -31.46
N ASN A 5 3.94 -27.29 -32.11
CA ASN A 5 4.69 -26.13 -31.64
C ASN A 5 3.85 -25.35 -30.62
N GLY A 6 3.92 -25.77 -29.36
CA GLY A 6 3.43 -24.99 -28.23
C GLY A 6 4.40 -23.86 -27.91
N HIS A 7 4.12 -22.65 -28.38
CA HIS A 7 4.87 -21.47 -27.94
C HIS A 7 4.61 -21.23 -26.45
N PRO A 8 5.63 -21.01 -25.60
CA PRO A 8 5.43 -20.61 -24.23
C PRO A 8 4.85 -19.20 -24.22
N VAL A 9 3.59 -19.07 -23.80
CA VAL A 9 2.95 -17.78 -23.53
C VAL A 9 3.79 -17.08 -22.48
N ARG A 10 4.65 -16.14 -22.90
CA ARG A 10 5.30 -15.17 -22.02
C ARG A 10 4.21 -14.41 -21.30
N LYS A 11 3.87 -14.86 -20.08
CA LYS A 11 3.04 -14.09 -19.17
C LYS A 11 3.86 -12.88 -18.76
N SER A 12 3.68 -11.78 -19.49
CA SER A 12 4.21 -10.46 -19.14
C SER A 12 3.87 -10.15 -17.68
N ALA A 13 4.76 -9.49 -16.95
CA ALA A 13 4.49 -8.98 -15.61
C ALA A 13 3.18 -8.16 -15.55
N PHE A 14 2.78 -7.57 -16.68
CA PHE A 14 1.52 -6.86 -16.87
C PHE A 14 0.26 -7.76 -16.76
N SER A 15 0.39 -9.07 -16.93
CA SER A 15 -0.69 -10.04 -16.73
C SER A 15 -1.03 -10.25 -15.25
N ILE A 16 -0.11 -9.97 -14.34
CA ILE A 16 -0.32 -10.09 -12.89
C ILE A 16 -1.23 -8.93 -12.42
N ALA A 17 -1.02 -7.72 -12.95
CA ALA A 17 -1.80 -6.54 -12.60
C ALA A 17 -3.32 -6.67 -12.87
N ARG A 18 -3.72 -7.48 -13.88
CA ARG A 18 -5.15 -7.74 -14.16
C ARG A 18 -5.86 -8.60 -13.12
N GLY A 19 -5.12 -9.27 -12.23
CA GLY A 19 -5.66 -10.13 -11.17
C GLY A 19 -5.56 -9.54 -9.76
N ILE A 20 -5.00 -8.34 -9.61
CA ILE A 20 -4.83 -7.69 -8.31
C ILE A 20 -6.13 -6.99 -7.97
N ASP A 21 -6.79 -7.48 -6.91
CA ASP A 21 -7.96 -6.83 -6.33
C ASP A 21 -7.51 -5.57 -5.60
N LEU A 22 -7.94 -4.43 -6.14
CA LEU A 22 -7.49 -3.11 -5.75
C LEU A 22 -7.94 -2.75 -4.32
N ARG A 23 -8.97 -3.42 -3.78
CA ARG A 23 -9.39 -3.24 -2.38
C ARG A 23 -8.30 -3.64 -1.42
N PHE A 24 -7.64 -4.77 -1.68
CA PHE A 24 -6.53 -5.23 -0.83
C PHE A 24 -5.29 -4.35 -0.99
N LEU A 25 -5.04 -3.80 -2.17
CA LEU A 25 -3.98 -2.80 -2.35
C LEU A 25 -4.27 -1.54 -1.52
N MET A 26 -5.50 -1.03 -1.54
CA MET A 26 -5.92 0.12 -0.73
C MET A 26 -5.87 -0.17 0.77
N LEU A 27 -6.31 -1.36 1.19
CA LEU A 27 -6.17 -1.79 2.58
C LEU A 27 -4.70 -1.83 2.99
N GLY A 28 -3.84 -2.39 2.13
CA GLY A 28 -2.40 -2.42 2.36
C GLY A 28 -1.76 -1.03 2.44
N SER A 29 -2.21 -0.08 1.63
CA SER A 29 -1.67 1.29 1.68
C SER A 29 -2.11 2.06 2.92
N MET A 30 -3.15 1.64 3.63
CA MET A 30 -3.56 2.26 4.91
C MET A 30 -3.08 1.47 6.12
N LEU A 31 -2.65 0.23 5.92
CA LEU A 31 -2.33 -0.71 6.97
C LEU A 31 -1.25 -0.20 7.94
N PRO A 32 -0.11 0.35 7.48
CA PRO A 32 0.95 0.76 8.39
C PRO A 32 0.49 1.84 9.36
N ASP A 33 -0.18 2.87 8.87
CA ASP A 33 -0.71 3.96 9.67
C ASP A 33 -1.81 3.52 10.65
N ILE A 34 -2.72 2.64 10.21
CA ILE A 34 -3.80 2.13 11.06
C ILE A 34 -3.27 1.37 12.26
N PHE A 35 -2.15 0.65 12.11
CA PHE A 35 -1.56 -0.13 13.19
C PHE A 35 -0.55 0.67 14.00
N ASP A 36 0.40 1.34 13.35
CA ASP A 36 1.53 1.95 14.04
C ASP A 36 1.13 3.23 14.79
N LYS A 37 0.23 4.07 14.25
CA LYS A 37 -0.18 5.30 14.95
C LYS A 37 -0.89 4.98 16.26
N PRO A 38 -1.93 4.14 16.34
CA PRO A 38 -2.56 3.85 17.63
C PRO A 38 -1.62 3.15 18.59
N LEU A 39 -0.79 2.24 18.08
CA LEU A 39 0.12 1.46 18.90
C LEU A 39 1.22 2.35 19.48
N GLY A 40 1.88 3.17 18.68
CA GLY A 40 3.03 3.97 19.09
C GLY A 40 2.71 5.34 19.68
N ILE A 41 1.51 5.89 19.42
CA ILE A 41 1.06 7.18 19.96
C ILE A 41 0.09 6.99 21.15
N PHE A 42 -0.94 6.16 21.00
CA PHE A 42 -1.99 6.05 22.03
C PHE A 42 -1.70 4.96 23.07
N ILE A 43 -1.27 3.77 22.65
CA ILE A 43 -1.05 2.62 23.56
C ILE A 43 0.33 2.71 24.22
N PHE A 44 1.37 2.91 23.42
CA PHE A 44 2.77 2.98 23.85
C PHE A 44 3.37 4.38 23.71
N GLY A 45 2.54 5.43 23.77
CA GLY A 45 2.99 6.82 23.64
C GLY A 45 4.09 7.22 24.62
N ASN A 46 4.09 6.66 25.84
CA ASN A 46 5.10 6.96 26.85
C ASN A 46 6.45 6.25 26.62
N THR A 47 6.49 5.19 25.83
CA THR A 47 7.69 4.36 25.63
C THR A 47 8.26 4.49 24.22
N LEU A 48 7.39 4.41 23.19
CA LEU A 48 7.75 4.49 21.77
C LEU A 48 7.62 5.91 21.24
N SER A 49 6.52 6.59 21.53
CA SER A 49 6.33 8.01 21.20
C SER A 49 6.49 8.30 19.69
N ASN A 50 6.13 7.36 18.81
CA ASN A 50 6.31 7.46 17.35
C ASN A 50 5.20 6.69 16.62
N GLY A 51 4.63 7.26 15.56
CA GLY A 51 3.60 6.62 14.72
C GLY A 51 4.15 5.77 13.56
N ARG A 52 5.46 5.68 13.39
CA ARG A 52 6.19 4.89 12.37
C ARG A 52 7.05 3.85 13.07
N ILE A 53 6.49 2.68 13.34
CA ILE A 53 7.13 1.63 14.14
C ILE A 53 7.23 0.33 13.33
N PHE A 54 6.52 -0.73 13.74
CA PHE A 54 6.69 -2.07 13.21
C PHE A 54 6.20 -2.25 11.78
N CYS A 55 5.03 -1.70 11.42
CA CYS A 55 4.45 -1.88 10.09
C CYS A 55 5.13 -1.01 9.02
N HIS A 56 5.92 -0.01 9.41
CA HIS A 56 6.78 0.78 8.52
C HIS A 56 8.17 0.16 8.27
N THR A 57 8.44 -1.02 8.83
CA THR A 57 9.72 -1.72 8.64
C THR A 57 9.76 -2.52 7.34
N LEU A 58 10.96 -2.65 6.75
CA LEU A 58 11.21 -3.57 5.64
C LEU A 58 11.00 -5.03 6.06
N LEU A 59 11.28 -5.36 7.33
CA LEU A 59 11.02 -6.69 7.87
C LEU A 59 9.54 -7.06 7.76
N PHE A 60 8.63 -6.16 8.18
CA PHE A 60 7.20 -6.38 8.06
C PHE A 60 6.78 -6.60 6.60
N LEU A 61 7.26 -5.76 5.67
CA LEU A 61 7.01 -5.94 4.25
C LEU A 61 7.50 -7.30 3.73
N VAL A 62 8.72 -7.70 4.06
CA VAL A 62 9.31 -8.98 3.64
C VAL A 62 8.48 -10.15 4.17
N LEU A 63 8.08 -10.12 5.44
CA LEU A 63 7.21 -11.15 6.02
C LEU A 63 5.86 -11.22 5.30
N LEU A 64 5.26 -10.08 4.95
CA LEU A 64 4.02 -10.03 4.19
C LEU A 64 4.18 -10.63 2.78
N VAL A 65 5.28 -10.32 2.10
CA VAL A 65 5.59 -10.87 0.77
C VAL A 65 5.81 -12.38 0.86
N LEU A 66 6.59 -12.86 1.82
CA LEU A 66 6.83 -14.30 2.01
C LEU A 66 5.53 -15.05 2.31
N ALA A 67 4.69 -14.52 3.21
CA ALA A 67 3.38 -15.07 3.50
C ALA A 67 2.46 -15.04 2.27
N GLY A 68 2.50 -13.96 1.49
CA GLY A 68 1.74 -13.82 0.25
C GLY A 68 2.18 -14.80 -0.85
N LEU A 69 3.49 -15.02 -1.02
CA LEU A 69 4.04 -16.00 -1.95
C LEU A 69 3.68 -17.43 -1.52
N TRP A 70 3.76 -17.72 -0.22
CA TRP A 70 3.30 -18.99 0.34
C TRP A 70 1.81 -19.21 0.03
N LEU A 71 0.97 -18.21 0.30
CA LEU A 71 -0.46 -18.31 0.05
C LEU A 71 -0.78 -18.47 -1.44
N LEU A 72 -0.05 -17.77 -2.30
CA LEU A 72 -0.18 -17.91 -3.74
C LEU A 72 0.18 -19.33 -4.20
N LYS A 73 1.24 -19.93 -3.64
CA LYS A 73 1.69 -21.28 -3.99
C LYS A 73 0.68 -22.34 -3.57
N TYR A 74 0.20 -22.28 -2.33
CA TYR A 74 -0.60 -23.36 -1.72
C TYR A 74 -2.12 -23.16 -1.82
N ARG A 75 -2.60 -21.92 -1.78
CA ARG A 75 -4.03 -21.58 -1.83
C ARG A 75 -4.46 -20.92 -3.14
N ARG A 76 -3.51 -20.59 -4.04
CA ARG A 76 -3.75 -19.93 -5.34
C ARG A 76 -4.49 -18.60 -5.22
N THR A 77 -4.35 -17.91 -4.08
CA THR A 77 -4.91 -16.59 -3.85
C THR A 77 -3.79 -15.54 -3.72
N GLY A 78 -3.98 -14.37 -4.35
CA GLY A 78 -2.99 -13.30 -4.41
C GLY A 78 -3.31 -12.08 -3.54
N TRP A 79 -4.37 -12.13 -2.72
CA TRP A 79 -4.84 -10.96 -1.97
C TRP A 79 -3.77 -10.41 -1.01
N LEU A 80 -3.00 -11.29 -0.36
CA LEU A 80 -1.97 -10.86 0.58
C LEU A 80 -0.77 -10.20 -0.12
N LEU A 81 -0.48 -10.60 -1.36
CA LEU A 81 0.51 -9.90 -2.19
C LEU A 81 0.00 -8.52 -2.64
N ALA A 82 -1.32 -8.36 -2.83
CA ALA A 82 -1.91 -7.05 -3.08
C ALA A 82 -1.77 -6.15 -1.84
N ILE A 83 -2.01 -6.66 -0.63
CA ILE A 83 -1.74 -5.90 0.61
C ILE A 83 -0.26 -5.54 0.70
N ALA A 84 0.66 -6.48 0.41
CA ALA A 84 2.09 -6.22 0.44
C ALA A 84 2.51 -5.13 -0.55
N GLY A 85 1.89 -5.11 -1.74
CA GLY A 85 2.07 -4.02 -2.70
C GLY A 85 1.59 -2.67 -2.17
N GLY A 86 0.46 -2.65 -1.45
CA GLY A 86 -0.05 -1.44 -0.80
C GLY A 86 0.89 -0.92 0.28
N VAL A 87 1.38 -1.81 1.15
CA VAL A 87 2.35 -1.48 2.21
C VAL A 87 3.66 -0.97 1.60
N PHE A 88 4.14 -1.58 0.51
CA PHE A 88 5.34 -1.12 -0.19
C PHE A 88 5.17 0.30 -0.75
N LEU A 89 4.02 0.58 -1.37
CA LEU A 89 3.72 1.93 -1.85
C LEU A 89 3.63 2.94 -0.69
N HIS A 90 3.06 2.54 0.45
CA HIS A 90 3.02 3.36 1.66
C HIS A 90 4.43 3.70 2.17
N ILE A 91 5.31 2.70 2.31
CA ILE A 91 6.71 2.91 2.72
C ILE A 91 7.44 3.89 1.79
N ILE A 92 7.17 3.83 0.48
CA ILE A 92 7.74 4.76 -0.49
C ILE A 92 7.15 6.16 -0.32
N LEU A 93 5.83 6.27 -0.16
CA LEU A 93 5.14 7.55 -0.06
C LEU A 93 5.50 8.28 1.24
N ASP A 94 5.72 7.54 2.32
CA ASP A 94 6.21 8.04 3.60
C ASP A 94 7.71 8.36 3.61
N GLU A 95 8.41 8.07 2.50
CA GLU A 95 9.84 8.30 2.31
C GLU A 95 10.69 7.66 3.41
N MET A 96 10.34 6.45 3.82
CA MET A 96 10.98 5.77 4.95
C MET A 96 12.49 5.58 4.78
N TRP A 97 13.03 5.75 3.58
CA TRP A 97 14.49 5.80 3.35
C TRP A 97 15.19 6.96 4.09
N LEU A 98 14.46 8.00 4.49
CA LEU A 98 14.96 9.10 5.34
C LEU A 98 15.06 8.70 6.82
N GLU A 99 14.38 7.64 7.24
CA GLU A 99 14.42 7.06 8.59
C GLU A 99 14.99 5.62 8.54
N PRO A 100 16.28 5.45 8.18
CA PRO A 100 16.86 4.13 7.95
C PRO A 100 16.84 3.23 9.20
N ALA A 101 16.92 3.82 10.40
CA ALA A 101 16.83 3.07 11.66
C ALA A 101 15.50 2.32 11.79
N THR A 102 14.38 2.99 11.49
CA THR A 102 13.04 2.39 11.46
C THR A 102 12.90 1.46 10.27
N LEU A 103 13.29 1.88 9.06
CA LEU A 103 13.12 1.07 7.85
C LEU A 103 13.83 -0.29 7.94
N PHE A 104 15.06 -0.32 8.49
CA PHE A 104 15.85 -1.54 8.64
C PHE A 104 15.77 -2.16 10.03
N TRP A 105 14.83 -1.73 10.88
CA TRP A 105 14.63 -2.35 12.18
C TRP A 105 14.36 -3.86 12.02
N PRO A 106 14.98 -4.74 12.83
CA PRO A 106 15.85 -4.47 13.98
C PRO A 106 17.37 -4.41 13.67
N ALA A 107 17.78 -4.44 12.40
CA ALA A 107 19.18 -4.59 12.02
C ALA A 107 20.06 -3.36 12.34
N LEU A 108 19.48 -2.15 12.33
CA LEU A 108 20.18 -0.89 12.63
C LEU A 108 19.92 -0.36 14.06
N GLY A 109 19.25 -1.15 14.90
CA GLY A 109 18.89 -0.76 16.25
C GLY A 109 17.57 -1.37 16.67
N LEU A 110 17.35 -1.45 17.99
CA LEU A 110 16.10 -1.95 18.58
C LEU A 110 15.15 -0.83 18.97
N GLU A 111 15.64 0.40 19.05
CA GLU A 111 14.87 1.57 19.47
C GLU A 111 14.34 2.34 18.26
N PHE A 112 13.14 2.89 18.40
CA PHE A 112 12.55 3.81 17.43
C PHE A 112 12.85 5.26 17.83
N VAL A 113 13.01 6.14 16.85
CA VAL A 113 13.18 7.57 17.09
C VAL A 113 11.95 8.09 17.82
N ARG A 114 12.12 8.79 18.93
CA ARG A 114 10.99 9.37 19.66
C ARG A 114 10.62 10.72 19.08
N GLU A 115 9.34 10.90 18.79
CA GLU A 115 8.76 12.18 18.42
C GLU A 115 8.06 12.82 19.61
N ASN A 116 7.98 14.15 19.64
CA ASN A 116 7.23 14.85 20.67
C ASN A 116 5.71 14.77 20.38
N VAL A 117 5.08 13.68 20.81
CA VAL A 117 3.66 13.41 20.49
C VAL A 117 2.67 14.31 21.22
N ARG A 118 3.09 15.01 22.28
CA ARG A 118 2.21 15.94 23.02
C ARG A 118 1.66 17.06 22.13
N ASP A 119 2.45 17.47 21.15
CA ASP A 119 2.11 18.51 20.17
C ASP A 119 1.86 17.92 18.79
N TRP A 120 1.60 16.62 18.67
CA TRP A 120 1.49 15.97 17.35
C TRP A 120 0.41 16.59 16.45
N ILE A 121 -0.74 16.97 17.01
CA ILE A 121 -1.83 17.62 16.25
C ILE A 121 -1.38 19.00 15.76
N SER A 122 -0.78 19.82 16.63
CA SER A 122 -0.33 21.16 16.26
C SER A 122 0.86 21.11 15.29
N ALA A 123 1.79 20.17 15.47
CA ALA A 123 2.87 19.89 14.56
C ALA A 123 2.36 19.42 13.19
N MET A 124 1.33 18.58 13.14
CA MET A 124 0.74 18.12 11.88
C MET A 124 0.01 19.24 11.15
N ILE A 125 -0.79 20.06 11.85
CA ILE A 125 -1.43 21.24 11.25
C ILE A 125 -0.38 22.23 10.74
N SER A 126 0.70 22.45 11.49
CA SER A 126 1.81 23.30 11.08
C SER A 126 2.51 22.75 9.84
N ALA A 127 2.79 21.45 9.80
CA ALA A 127 3.40 20.78 8.65
C ALA A 127 2.52 20.89 7.39
N LEU A 128 1.20 20.68 7.53
CA LEU A 128 0.22 20.81 6.45
C LEU A 128 0.12 22.23 5.89
N THR A 129 0.44 23.26 6.67
CA THR A 129 0.28 24.66 6.25
C THR A 129 1.59 25.31 5.80
N HIS A 130 2.73 24.89 6.37
CA HIS A 130 4.01 25.56 6.17
C HIS A 130 5.04 24.70 5.45
N ASN A 131 4.88 23.38 5.40
CA ASN A 131 5.85 22.50 4.74
C ASN A 131 5.40 22.17 3.31
N PRO A 132 6.08 22.71 2.26
CA PRO A 132 5.74 22.46 0.88
C PRO A 132 5.74 20.99 0.52
N LYS A 133 6.61 20.21 1.13
CA LYS A 133 6.69 18.79 0.85
C LYS A 133 5.42 18.06 1.29
N VAL A 134 4.92 18.38 2.48
CA VAL A 134 3.78 17.71 3.12
C VAL A 134 2.47 18.10 2.43
N TYR A 135 2.21 19.38 2.19
CA TYR A 135 0.94 19.75 1.55
C TYR A 135 0.88 19.33 0.08
N ILE A 136 2.02 19.29 -0.64
CA ILE A 136 2.04 18.80 -2.04
C ILE A 136 1.72 17.31 -2.09
N SER A 137 2.32 16.49 -1.20
CA SER A 137 2.02 15.05 -1.16
C SER A 137 0.56 14.79 -0.78
N GLU A 138 -0.01 15.57 0.14
CA GLU A 138 -1.40 15.46 0.56
C GLU A 138 -2.38 15.87 -0.57
N ILE A 139 -2.11 16.98 -1.26
CA ILE A 139 -2.91 17.40 -2.42
C ILE A 139 -2.83 16.36 -3.54
N ALA A 140 -1.65 15.80 -3.80
CA ALA A 140 -1.47 14.74 -4.79
C ALA A 140 -2.26 13.48 -4.42
N GLY A 141 -2.18 13.04 -3.15
CA GLY A 141 -2.97 11.93 -2.64
C GLY A 141 -4.48 12.15 -2.78
N LEU A 142 -4.96 13.33 -2.39
CA LEU A 142 -6.35 13.72 -2.54
C LEU A 142 -6.78 13.75 -4.01
N ALA A 143 -5.96 14.31 -4.90
CA ALA A 143 -6.23 14.34 -6.33
C ALA A 143 -6.35 12.93 -6.92
N ILE A 144 -5.47 12.01 -6.53
CA ILE A 144 -5.53 10.60 -6.96
C ILE A 144 -6.85 9.97 -6.50
N ILE A 145 -7.25 10.17 -5.24
CA ILE A 145 -8.52 9.65 -4.70
C ILE A 145 -9.71 10.23 -5.46
N LEU A 146 -9.74 11.55 -5.67
CA LEU A 146 -10.83 12.23 -6.38
C LEU A 146 -10.91 11.78 -7.85
N CYS A 147 -9.79 11.67 -8.55
CA CYS A 147 -9.75 11.14 -9.90
C CYS A 147 -10.25 9.69 -9.95
N PHE A 148 -9.84 8.86 -9.00
CA PHE A 148 -10.28 7.47 -8.92
C PHE A 148 -11.79 7.37 -8.68
N LEU A 149 -12.33 8.16 -7.73
CA LEU A 149 -13.76 8.26 -7.48
C LEU A 149 -14.54 8.76 -8.70
N ALA A 150 -14.05 9.81 -9.36
CA ALA A 150 -14.67 10.36 -10.56
C ALA A 150 -14.71 9.32 -11.69
N ILE A 151 -13.66 8.51 -11.88
CA ILE A 151 -13.64 7.41 -12.84
C ILE A 151 -14.67 6.33 -12.48
N LEU A 152 -14.81 5.99 -11.19
CA LEU A 152 -15.81 5.01 -10.74
C LEU A 152 -17.25 5.48 -10.97
N ILE A 153 -17.54 6.74 -10.64
CA ILE A 153 -18.86 7.37 -10.81
C ILE A 153 -19.19 7.53 -12.30
N ALA A 154 -18.27 8.08 -13.10
CA ALA A 154 -18.49 8.31 -14.53
C ALA A 154 -18.69 7.02 -15.36
N ARG A 155 -18.44 5.85 -14.76
CA ARG A 155 -18.60 4.55 -15.39
C ARG A 155 -19.75 3.73 -14.81
N ASP A 156 -20.47 4.22 -13.80
CA ASP A 156 -21.49 3.47 -13.04
C ASP A 156 -20.95 2.15 -12.43
N ARG A 157 -19.65 2.10 -12.14
CA ARG A 157 -18.95 0.89 -11.66
C ARG A 157 -18.69 0.88 -10.15
N VAL A 158 -19.30 1.80 -9.41
CA VAL A 158 -19.14 1.89 -7.95
C VAL A 158 -19.53 0.56 -7.30
N MET A 159 -20.68 0.00 -7.68
CA MET A 159 -21.16 -1.26 -7.13
C MET A 159 -20.27 -2.45 -7.53
N ASP A 160 -19.85 -2.50 -8.80
CA ASP A 160 -18.95 -3.55 -9.30
C ASP A 160 -17.59 -3.52 -8.60
N PHE A 161 -17.06 -2.34 -8.31
CA PHE A 161 -15.83 -2.16 -7.56
C PHE A 161 -15.96 -2.61 -6.11
N VAL A 162 -17.02 -2.17 -5.42
CA VAL A 162 -17.27 -2.54 -4.02
C VAL A 162 -17.45 -4.05 -3.87
N LEU A 163 -18.22 -4.67 -4.77
CA LEU A 163 -18.54 -6.10 -4.71
C LEU A 163 -17.40 -6.99 -5.21
N ALA A 164 -16.79 -6.67 -6.36
CA ALA A 164 -15.84 -7.56 -7.04
C ALA A 164 -14.37 -7.13 -6.94
N GLY A 165 -14.06 -5.90 -6.53
CA GLY A 165 -12.68 -5.42 -6.33
C GLY A 165 -11.83 -5.31 -7.60
N LYS A 166 -12.44 -5.54 -8.77
CA LYS A 166 -11.75 -5.58 -10.06
C LYS A 166 -12.10 -4.36 -10.90
N TYR A 167 -11.07 -3.65 -11.35
CA TYR A 167 -11.16 -2.72 -12.46
C TYR A 167 -10.83 -3.49 -13.76
N GLU A 168 -11.82 -4.11 -14.38
CA GLU A 168 -11.66 -4.62 -15.74
C GLU A 168 -12.06 -3.53 -16.75
N PRO A 169 -11.10 -2.93 -17.49
CA PRO A 169 -11.44 -2.10 -18.62
C PRO A 169 -12.10 -3.00 -19.66
N ASN A 170 -13.37 -2.71 -19.96
CA ASN A 170 -14.13 -3.45 -20.95
C ASN A 170 -13.44 -3.28 -22.31
N VAL A 171 -12.63 -4.26 -22.72
CA VAL A 171 -12.16 -4.36 -24.10
C VAL A 171 -13.43 -4.66 -24.89
N ARG A 172 -14.08 -3.60 -25.39
CA ARG A 172 -15.25 -3.70 -26.25
C ARG A 172 -14.96 -4.79 -27.27
N LYS A 173 -15.80 -5.84 -27.30
CA LYS A 173 -16.00 -6.64 -28.50
C LYS A 173 -16.34 -5.65 -29.62
N ARG A 174 -15.37 -5.28 -30.44
CA ARG A 174 -15.66 -4.84 -31.81
C ARG A 174 -16.08 -6.10 -32.53
N SER A 175 -17.36 -6.45 -32.43
CA SER A 175 -18.02 -7.27 -33.42
C SER A 175 -18.29 -6.37 -34.62
N SER A 176 -17.40 -6.44 -35.60
CA SER A 176 -17.75 -6.24 -37.01
C SER A 176 -18.46 -7.49 -37.52
#